data_AF-A0A7S0EAR9-F1
#
_entry.id   AF-A0A7S0EAR9-F1
#
_cell.length_a   1.000
_cell.length_b   1.000
_cell.length_c   1.000
_cell.angle_alpha   90.00
_cell.angle_beta   90.00
_cell.angle_gamma   90.00
#
_symmetry.space_group_name_H-M   'P 1'
#
loop_
_entity.id
_entity.type
_entity.pdbx_description
1 polymer ?
#
loop_
_entity_poly.entity_id
_entity_poly.type
_entity_poly.pdbx_seq_one_letter_code
_entity_poly.pdbx_strand_id
1 'polypeptide(L)'
;RVFVPGRLGANFRRAAMLIYSRPITVAYHANRASCASCWSACYLLLLIVLPYVLAIAMGAFWTKDAFEREQPGVRFRHEVLVEAYLADGTAIGWSTSDQLNTALGSRLRPCQLRAWPEDTDRDGKPEALQFSLKVPLDADGGER
;
A
#
# COMPACT_ATOMS: atom_id res chain seq x y z
N ARG A 1 -65.74 -7.17 25.00
CA ARG A 1 -67.00 -7.82 25.45
C ARG A 1 -67.82 -8.11 24.21
N VAL A 2 -67.88 -9.37 23.79
CA VAL A 2 -68.68 -9.84 22.66
C VAL A 2 -70.12 -9.93 23.13
N PHE A 3 -71.03 -9.22 22.46
CA PHE A 3 -72.47 -9.28 22.74
C PHE A 3 -73.01 -10.56 22.09
N VAL A 4 -73.36 -11.55 22.93
CA VAL A 4 -74.08 -12.75 22.49
C VAL A 4 -75.56 -12.49 22.75
N PRO A 5 -76.41 -12.29 21.72
CA PRO A 5 -77.83 -12.18 21.95
C PRO A 5 -78.44 -13.56 22.08
N GLY A 6 -79.20 -13.73 23.17
CA GLY A 6 -79.93 -14.93 23.51
C GLY A 6 -81.01 -15.30 22.49
N ARG A 7 -81.30 -16.60 22.52
CA ARG A 7 -82.27 -17.35 21.73
C ARG A 7 -83.69 -16.76 21.85
N LEU A 8 -84.29 -16.36 20.74
CA LEU A 8 -85.75 -16.26 20.57
C LEU A 8 -86.09 -16.72 19.14
N GLY A 9 -87.04 -17.64 19.07
CA GLY A 9 -87.44 -18.33 17.84
C GLY A 9 -88.26 -17.47 16.88
N ALA A 10 -88.62 -18.12 15.78
CA ALA A 10 -89.40 -17.68 14.63
C ALA A 10 -88.59 -17.07 13.47
N ASN A 11 -88.47 -17.92 12.45
CA ASN A 11 -88.02 -17.68 11.08
C ASN A 11 -88.32 -16.27 10.54
N PHE A 12 -87.27 -15.46 10.41
CA PHE A 12 -87.22 -14.41 9.40
C PHE A 12 -85.80 -14.35 8.83
N ARG A 13 -85.56 -15.09 7.74
CA ARG A 13 -84.34 -14.95 6.93
C ARG A 13 -84.38 -13.59 6.23
N ARG A 14 -84.00 -12.52 6.93
CA ARG A 14 -83.46 -11.31 6.30
C ARG A 14 -81.96 -11.51 6.24
N ALA A 15 -81.46 -11.71 5.03
CA ALA A 15 -80.06 -11.44 4.74
C ALA A 15 -79.82 -9.97 5.11
N ALA A 16 -79.24 -9.73 6.28
CA ALA A 16 -78.86 -8.39 6.69
C ALA A 16 -77.78 -7.94 5.70
N MET A 17 -78.16 -7.02 4.80
CA MET A 17 -77.22 -6.41 3.87
C MET A 17 -76.18 -5.65 4.69
N LEU A 18 -74.92 -6.10 4.61
CA LEU A 18 -73.81 -5.47 5.30
C LEU A 18 -73.39 -4.26 4.46
N ILE A 19 -73.95 -3.10 4.77
CA ILE A 19 -73.81 -1.87 3.96
C ILE A 19 -72.37 -1.32 4.03
N TYR A 20 -71.63 -1.57 5.12
CA TYR A 20 -70.25 -1.12 5.26
C TYR A 20 -69.48 -1.95 6.28
N SER A 21 -68.30 -2.43 5.87
CA SER A 21 -67.33 -3.13 6.73
C SER A 21 -65.99 -2.45 6.53
N ARG A 22 -65.42 -1.88 7.59
CA ARG A 22 -64.03 -1.42 7.61
C ARG A 22 -63.27 -2.21 8.67
N PRO A 23 -62.14 -2.86 8.32
CA PRO A 23 -61.33 -3.57 9.30
C PRO A 23 -60.80 -2.58 10.33
N ILE A 24 -60.96 -2.89 11.62
CA ILE A 24 -60.40 -2.10 12.71
C ILE A 24 -58.88 -2.36 12.74
N THR A 25 -58.10 -1.39 12.29
CA THR A 25 -56.64 -1.45 12.38
C THR A 25 -56.24 -1.00 13.79
N VAL A 26 -56.02 -1.95 14.70
CA VAL A 26 -55.48 -1.66 16.03
C VAL A 26 -53.97 -1.55 15.93
N ALA A 27 -53.43 -0.34 16.12
CA ALA A 27 -52.00 -0.12 16.20
C ALA A 27 -51.49 -0.51 17.60
N TYR A 28 -50.71 -1.59 17.69
CA TYR A 28 -50.05 -1.98 18.92
C TYR A 28 -48.69 -1.29 19.00
N HIS A 29 -48.56 -0.33 19.92
CA HIS A 29 -47.28 0.30 20.21
C HIS A 29 -46.49 -0.57 21.18
N ALA A 30 -45.33 -1.05 20.76
CA ALA A 30 -44.39 -1.71 21.66
C ALA A 30 -43.83 -0.70 22.67
N ASN A 31 -43.61 -1.13 23.91
CA ASN A 31 -43.02 -0.30 24.96
C ASN A 31 -41.58 0.11 24.56
N ARG A 32 -41.18 1.35 24.84
CA ARG A 32 -39.89 1.94 24.39
C ARG A 32 -38.63 1.20 24.87
N ALA A 33 -38.75 0.37 25.90
CA ALA A 33 -37.68 -0.45 26.47
C ALA A 33 -38.13 -1.91 26.61
N SER A 34 -38.33 -2.59 25.48
CA SER A 34 -38.61 -4.03 25.43
C SER A 34 -37.31 -4.85 25.33
N CYS A 35 -37.35 -6.15 25.65
CA CYS A 35 -36.23 -7.07 25.40
C CYS A 35 -35.77 -7.04 23.93
N ALA A 36 -36.71 -6.84 22.99
CA ALA A 36 -36.40 -6.67 21.57
C ALA A 36 -35.58 -5.40 21.31
N SER A 37 -35.89 -4.29 21.97
CA SER A 37 -35.13 -3.04 21.88
C SER A 37 -33.72 -3.20 22.42
N CYS A 38 -33.56 -3.95 23.52
CA CYS A 38 -32.24 -4.29 24.08
C CYS A 38 -31.42 -5.13 23.09
N TRP A 39 -32.02 -6.16 22.49
CA TRP A 39 -31.37 -6.99 21.48
C TRP A 39 -30.96 -6.19 20.24
N SER A 40 -31.83 -5.31 19.75
CA SER A 40 -31.52 -4.40 18.65
C SER A 40 -30.38 -3.45 19.00
N ALA A 41 -30.33 -2.92 20.23
CA ALA A 41 -29.23 -2.07 20.70
C ALA A 41 -27.90 -2.83 20.75
N CYS A 42 -27.91 -4.07 21.25
CA CYS A 42 -26.72 -4.94 21.24
C CYS A 42 -26.23 -5.22 19.82
N TYR A 43 -27.15 -5.49 18.88
CA TYR A 43 -26.79 -5.71 17.48
C TYR A 43 -26.18 -4.48 16.83
N LEU A 44 -26.75 -3.29 17.10
CA LEU A 44 -26.19 -2.02 16.63
C LEU A 44 -24.80 -1.75 17.22
N LEU A 45 -24.62 -2.03 18.52
CA LEU A 45 -23.33 -1.87 19.18
C LEU A 45 -22.29 -2.83 18.59
N LEU A 46 -22.65 -4.09 18.36
CA LEU A 46 -21.80 -5.06 17.68
C LEU A 46 -21.43 -4.59 16.27
N LEU A 47 -22.40 -4.11 15.49
CA LEU A 47 -22.18 -3.60 14.14
C LEU A 47 -21.22 -2.41 14.12
N ILE A 48 -21.26 -1.56 15.15
CA ILE A 48 -20.32 -0.45 15.30
C ILE A 48 -18.95 -0.94 15.76
N VAL A 49 -18.86 -1.79 16.78
CA VAL A 49 -17.59 -2.19 17.40
C VAL A 49 -16.76 -3.12 16.51
N LEU A 50 -17.42 -4.04 15.78
CA LEU A 50 -16.76 -5.05 14.96
C LEU A 50 -15.77 -4.47 13.92
N PRO A 51 -16.09 -3.44 13.11
CA PRO A 51 -15.13 -2.85 12.18
C PRO A 51 -13.94 -2.19 12.88
N TYR A 52 -14.11 -1.63 14.10
CA TYR A 52 -12.99 -1.08 14.86
C TYR A 52 -12.03 -2.16 15.36
N VAL A 53 -12.57 -3.28 15.88
CA VAL A 53 -11.74 -4.41 16.32
C VAL A 53 -10.93 -4.96 15.14
N LEU A 54 -11.56 -5.10 13.97
CA LEU A 54 -10.87 -5.53 12.75
C LEU A 54 -9.79 -4.53 12.33
N ALA A 55 -10.09 -3.23 12.30
CA ALA A 55 -9.12 -2.21 11.95
C ALA A 55 -7.91 -2.18 12.89
N ILE A 56 -8.12 -2.36 14.20
CA ILE A 56 -7.05 -2.43 15.21
C ILE A 56 -6.22 -3.70 15.01
N ALA A 57 -6.85 -4.85 14.79
CA ALA A 57 -6.16 -6.12 14.57
C ALA A 57 -5.28 -6.11 13.30
N MET A 58 -5.71 -5.41 12.25
CA MET A 58 -4.93 -5.24 11.02
C MET A 58 -3.82 -4.17 11.14
N GLY A 59 -3.73 -3.45 12.27
CA GLY A 59 -2.79 -2.33 12.41
C GLY A 59 -3.13 -1.12 11.53
N ALA A 60 -4.33 -1.10 10.94
CA ALA A 60 -4.81 -0.04 10.05
C ALA A 60 -5.58 1.05 10.81
N PHE A 61 -5.93 0.80 12.08
CA PHE A 61 -6.60 1.80 12.90
C PHE A 61 -5.63 2.90 13.30
N TRP A 62 -5.84 4.10 12.77
CA TRP A 62 -5.08 5.29 13.15
C TRP A 62 -3.58 5.19 12.82
N THR A 63 -3.22 4.64 11.67
CA THR A 63 -1.84 4.71 11.17
C THR A 63 -1.47 6.17 10.92
N LYS A 64 -0.61 6.74 11.78
CA LYS A 64 -0.17 8.15 11.68
C LYS A 64 0.92 8.33 10.63
N ASP A 65 1.81 7.34 10.55
CA ASP A 65 2.95 7.34 9.66
C ASP A 65 2.91 6.04 8.85
N ALA A 66 2.51 6.14 7.58
CA ALA A 66 2.79 5.09 6.61
C ALA A 66 4.23 5.32 6.12
N PHE A 67 5.15 4.41 6.49
CA PHE A 67 6.52 4.45 6.00
C PHE A 67 6.55 3.96 4.55
N GLU A 68 5.98 4.74 3.64
CA GLU A 68 6.17 4.56 2.20
C GLU A 68 7.57 5.07 1.87
N ARG A 69 8.58 4.22 2.08
CA ARG A 69 9.93 4.49 1.59
C ARG A 69 9.92 4.25 0.08
N GLU A 70 9.56 5.27 -0.67
CA GLU A 70 9.83 5.28 -2.10
C GLU A 70 11.35 5.23 -2.30
N GLN A 71 11.83 4.11 -2.85
CA GLN A 71 13.23 4.00 -3.26
C GLN A 71 13.39 4.76 -4.57
N PRO A 72 14.17 5.86 -4.60
CA PRO A 72 14.38 6.59 -5.84
C PRO A 72 15.13 5.69 -6.83
N GLY A 73 14.71 5.71 -8.11
CA GLY A 73 15.41 4.98 -9.16
C GLY A 73 16.79 5.58 -9.42
N VAL A 74 17.85 4.94 -8.92
CA VAL A 74 19.23 5.38 -9.13
C VAL A 74 19.71 4.88 -10.50
N ARG A 75 20.16 5.80 -11.36
CA ARG A 75 20.84 5.48 -12.62
C ARG A 75 22.28 5.97 -12.58
N PHE A 76 23.22 5.04 -12.67
CA PHE A 76 24.64 5.37 -12.70
C PHE A 76 25.08 5.78 -14.11
N ARG A 77 25.76 6.92 -14.21
CA ARG A 77 26.26 7.46 -15.48
C ARG A 77 27.54 6.77 -15.98
N HIS A 78 28.19 5.99 -15.11
CA HIS A 78 29.44 5.27 -15.39
C HIS A 78 30.57 6.16 -15.94
N GLU A 79 30.60 7.44 -15.54
CA GLU A 79 31.66 8.39 -15.89
C GLU A 79 32.71 8.42 -14.78
N VAL A 80 33.99 8.28 -15.14
CA VAL A 80 35.10 8.19 -14.18
C VAL A 80 36.28 9.06 -14.64
N LEU A 81 36.96 9.68 -13.67
CA LEU A 81 38.27 10.29 -13.82
C LEU A 81 39.20 9.66 -12.80
N VAL A 82 40.32 9.13 -13.28
CA VAL A 82 41.37 8.50 -12.48
C VAL A 82 42.61 9.37 -12.59
N GLU A 83 43.18 9.73 -11.45
CA GLU A 83 44.49 10.35 -11.35
C GLU A 83 45.35 9.48 -10.43
N ALA A 84 46.55 9.15 -10.87
CA ALA A 84 47.53 8.40 -10.10
C ALA A 84 48.89 9.12 -10.16
N TYR A 85 49.67 8.96 -9.11
CA TYR A 85 50.98 9.59 -8.98
C TYR A 85 52.04 8.49 -8.99
N LEU A 86 53.02 8.61 -9.90
CA LEU A 86 54.19 7.74 -9.90
C LEU A 86 55.12 8.09 -8.74
N ALA A 87 56.07 7.19 -8.45
CA ALA A 87 57.06 7.38 -7.39
C ALA A 87 57.97 8.61 -7.59
N ASP A 88 58.11 9.07 -8.83
CA ASP A 88 58.83 10.30 -9.20
C ASP A 88 57.99 11.58 -9.03
N GLY A 89 56.74 11.45 -8.57
CA GLY A 89 55.79 12.55 -8.42
C GLY A 89 55.06 12.93 -9.71
N THR A 90 55.29 12.22 -10.82
CA THR A 90 54.60 12.47 -12.08
C THR A 90 53.13 12.05 -11.98
N ALA A 91 52.21 12.99 -12.20
CA ALA A 91 50.78 12.71 -12.29
C ALA A 91 50.43 12.10 -13.65
N ILE A 92 49.78 10.94 -13.62
CA ILE A 92 49.17 10.27 -14.77
C ILE A 92 47.66 10.21 -14.57
N GLY A 93 46.90 10.17 -15.67
CA GLY A 93 45.46 10.11 -15.57
C GLY A 93 44.78 9.43 -16.74
N TRP A 94 43.51 9.10 -16.52
CA TRP A 94 42.62 8.55 -17.53
C TRP A 94 41.18 8.81 -17.16
N SER A 95 40.34 9.05 -18.16
CA SER A 95 38.91 9.23 -17.99
C SER A 95 38.13 8.42 -19.02
N THR A 96 36.85 8.21 -18.75
CA THR A 96 35.88 7.75 -19.77
C THR A 96 35.51 8.85 -20.77
N SER A 97 35.85 10.11 -20.51
CA SER A 97 35.57 11.24 -21.41
C SER A 97 36.75 11.53 -22.34
N ASP A 98 36.49 11.49 -23.66
CA ASP A 98 37.49 11.77 -24.69
C ASP A 98 38.08 13.19 -24.60
N GLN A 99 37.28 14.16 -24.18
CA GLN A 99 37.72 15.54 -24.01
C GLN A 99 38.81 15.65 -22.94
N LEU A 100 38.62 14.96 -21.81
CA LEU A 100 39.59 14.92 -20.71
C LEU A 100 40.83 14.12 -21.09
N ASN A 101 40.66 12.99 -21.80
CA ASN A 101 41.78 12.19 -22.30
C ASN A 101 42.66 12.97 -23.28
N THR A 102 42.04 13.78 -24.14
CA THR A 102 42.77 14.65 -25.07
C THR A 102 43.54 15.74 -24.32
N ALA A 103 42.96 16.31 -23.26
CA ALA A 103 43.62 17.31 -22.43
C ALA A 103 44.81 16.75 -21.62
N LEU A 104 44.75 15.47 -21.23
CA LEU A 104 45.84 14.79 -20.52
C LEU A 104 47.08 14.54 -21.39
N GLY A 105 46.90 14.38 -22.71
CA GLY A 105 48.01 14.27 -23.67
C GLY A 105 49.04 13.20 -23.30
N SER A 106 50.29 13.61 -23.04
CA SER A 106 51.38 12.69 -22.69
C SER A 106 51.27 12.06 -21.30
N ARG A 107 50.36 12.54 -20.44
CA ARG A 107 50.08 11.98 -19.11
C ARG A 107 48.96 10.92 -19.14
N LEU A 108 48.40 10.65 -20.31
CA LEU A 108 47.34 9.67 -20.50
C LEU A 108 47.87 8.25 -20.28
N ARG A 109 47.22 7.51 -19.38
CA ARG A 109 47.50 6.08 -19.14
C ARG A 109 46.20 5.26 -19.23
N PRO A 110 45.95 4.57 -20.36
CA PRO A 110 44.71 3.82 -20.56
C PRO A 110 44.47 2.80 -19.45
N CYS A 111 43.34 2.90 -18.75
CA CYS A 111 42.96 1.97 -17.69
C CYS A 111 41.83 1.04 -18.15
N GLN A 112 41.74 -0.16 -17.55
CA GLN A 112 40.59 -1.04 -17.73
C GLN A 112 39.61 -0.85 -16.56
N LEU A 113 38.41 -0.38 -16.87
CA LEU A 113 37.33 -0.22 -15.90
C LEU A 113 36.23 -1.26 -16.16
N ARG A 114 35.82 -1.96 -15.11
CA ARG A 114 34.59 -2.77 -15.08
C ARG A 114 33.70 -2.22 -13.98
N ALA A 115 32.43 -2.03 -14.27
CA ALA A 115 31.44 -1.58 -13.28
C ALA A 115 30.13 -2.32 -13.49
N TRP A 116 29.44 -2.66 -12.41
CA TRP A 116 28.15 -3.32 -12.45
C TRP A 116 27.31 -2.95 -11.23
N PRO A 117 25.97 -2.85 -11.39
CA PRO A 117 25.07 -2.71 -10.26
C PRO A 117 24.99 -4.01 -9.46
N GLU A 118 24.93 -3.89 -8.15
CA GLU A 118 24.66 -4.98 -7.21
C GLU A 118 23.26 -4.81 -6.62
N ASP A 119 22.51 -5.91 -6.59
CA ASP A 119 21.16 -6.03 -6.06
C ASP A 119 21.15 -7.18 -5.05
N THR A 120 21.22 -6.85 -3.77
CA THR A 120 21.44 -7.83 -2.70
C THR A 120 20.18 -8.62 -2.39
N ASP A 121 19.01 -7.96 -2.41
CA ASP A 121 17.72 -8.56 -2.08
C ASP A 121 16.96 -9.10 -3.30
N ARG A 122 17.49 -8.84 -4.51
CA ARG A 122 16.95 -9.28 -5.80
C ARG A 122 15.56 -8.73 -6.09
N ASP A 123 15.25 -7.54 -5.59
CA ASP A 123 13.98 -6.86 -5.85
C ASP A 123 13.95 -6.17 -7.23
N GLY A 124 15.07 -6.22 -7.96
CA GLY A 124 15.24 -5.62 -9.29
C GLY A 124 15.66 -4.16 -9.25
N LYS A 125 15.93 -3.60 -8.07
CA LYS A 125 16.46 -2.24 -7.90
C LYS A 125 17.91 -2.31 -7.43
N PRO A 126 18.83 -1.67 -8.17
CA PRO A 126 20.23 -1.66 -7.78
C PRO A 126 20.44 -0.85 -6.51
N GLU A 127 21.15 -1.43 -5.55
CA GLU A 127 21.43 -0.83 -4.23
C GLU A 127 22.84 -0.22 -4.17
N ALA A 128 23.80 -0.87 -4.83
CA ALA A 128 25.20 -0.45 -4.83
C ALA A 128 25.80 -0.53 -6.25
N LEU A 129 26.81 0.30 -6.50
CA LEU A 129 27.64 0.22 -7.71
C LEU A 129 28.98 -0.41 -7.34
N GLN A 130 29.25 -1.60 -7.87
CA GLN A 130 30.54 -2.25 -7.76
C GLN A 130 31.41 -1.88 -8.95
N PHE A 131 32.71 -1.69 -8.72
CA PHE A 131 33.66 -1.43 -9.79
C PHE A 131 35.03 -2.06 -9.52
N SER A 132 35.73 -2.38 -10.60
CA SER A 132 37.10 -2.87 -10.62
C SER A 132 37.88 -2.07 -11.64
N LEU A 133 38.96 -1.44 -11.17
CA LEU A 133 39.85 -0.61 -11.97
C LEU A 133 41.23 -1.26 -12.01
N LYS A 134 41.75 -1.49 -13.22
CA LYS A 134 43.14 -1.93 -13.44
C LYS A 134 43.90 -0.82 -14.14
N VAL A 135 44.98 -0.37 -13.49
CA VAL A 135 45.86 0.68 -13.99
C VAL A 135 47.19 0.02 -14.39
N PRO A 136 47.61 0.08 -15.67
CA PRO A 136 48.90 -0.46 -16.08
C PRO A 136 50.04 0.42 -15.55
N LEU A 137 51.11 -0.22 -15.08
CA LEU A 137 52.31 0.48 -14.61
C LEU A 137 53.17 1.00 -15.77
N ASP A 138 53.10 0.33 -16.93
CA ASP A 138 53.85 0.69 -18.12
C ASP A 138 52.94 1.23 -19.23
N ALA A 139 53.49 2.09 -20.10
CA ALA A 139 52.81 2.69 -21.24
C ALA A 139 52.29 1.64 -22.22
N ASP A 140 53.05 0.55 -22.40
CA ASP A 140 52.83 -0.46 -23.41
C ASP A 140 51.97 -1.64 -22.90
N GLY A 141 51.48 -1.58 -21.66
CA GLY A 141 50.59 -2.61 -21.11
C GLY A 141 51.25 -3.98 -20.87
N GLY A 142 52.58 -4.03 -20.84
CA GLY A 142 53.33 -5.25 -20.52
C GLY A 142 53.12 -5.66 -19.06
N GLU A 143 52.42 -6.78 -18.85
CA GLU A 143 52.48 -7.50 -17.58
C GLU A 143 53.94 -7.98 -17.39
N ARG A 144 54.61 -7.47 -16.35
CA ARG A 144 55.90 -7.99 -15.89
C ARG A 144 55.71 -9.03 -14.80
#